data_AF-R6LYJ4-F1
#
_entry.id   AF-R6LYJ4-F1
#
_cell.length_a   1.000
_cell.length_b   1.000
_cell.length_c   1.000
_cell.angle_alpha   90.00
_cell.angle_beta   90.00
_cell.angle_gamma   90.00
#
_symmetry.space_group_name_H-M   'P 1'
#
loop_
_entity.id
_entity.type
_entity.pdbx_description
1 polymer ?
#
loop_
_entity_poly.entity_id
_entity_poly.type
_entity_poly.pdbx_seq_one_letter_code
_entity_poly.pdbx_strand_id
1 'polypeptide(L)'
;MIKRELYMSRIRPFIGTALIKIISGIRRCGKSVMLELIRQELTESGVSQTQFISINFEDMRNSHLQTAQALHDELTASAAEIKG
;
A
#
# COMPACT_ATOMS: atom_id res chain seq x y z
N MET A 1 3.49 -11.83 12.20
CA MET A 1 4.28 -11.89 10.94
C MET A 1 5.75 -11.69 11.30
N ILE A 2 6.70 -12.41 10.71
CA ILE A 2 8.13 -12.21 11.03
C ILE A 2 8.63 -10.93 10.35
N LYS A 3 9.28 -10.04 11.10
CA LYS A 3 9.87 -8.80 10.56
C LYS A 3 11.02 -9.15 9.61
N ARG A 4 10.95 -8.63 8.39
CA ARG A 4 11.94 -8.86 7.32
C ARG A 4 12.99 -7.76 7.30
N GLU A 5 13.76 -7.63 8.37
CA GLU A 5 14.65 -6.49 8.62
C GLU A 5 15.61 -6.13 7.46
N LEU A 6 16.17 -7.13 6.78
CA LEU A 6 17.01 -6.89 5.59
C LEU A 6 16.29 -6.08 4.50
N TYR A 7 15.00 -6.33 4.30
CA TYR A 7 14.20 -5.61 3.31
C TYR A 7 13.62 -4.32 3.88
N MET A 8 13.15 -4.33 5.13
CA MET A 8 12.58 -3.14 5.78
C MET A 8 13.60 -2.01 5.92
N SER A 9 14.85 -2.33 6.28
CA SER A 9 15.93 -1.34 6.38
C SER A 9 16.19 -0.59 5.07
N ARG A 10 15.92 -1.22 3.91
CA ARG A 10 16.03 -0.57 2.59
C ARG A 10 14.84 0.34 2.27
N ILE A 11 13.69 0.13 2.91
CA ILE A 11 12.44 0.85 2.63
C ILE A 11 12.28 2.06 3.55
N ARG A 12 12.64 1.92 4.83
CA ARG A 12 12.52 2.98 5.87
C ARG A 12 13.02 4.36 5.43
N PRO A 13 14.19 4.52 4.77
CA PRO A 13 14.67 5.83 4.35
C PRO A 13 13.75 6.56 3.36
N PHE A 14 12.87 5.83 2.69
CA PHE A 14 11.94 6.39 1.71
C PHE A 14 10.53 6.60 2.28
N ILE A 15 10.24 6.15 3.50
CA ILE A 15 8.95 6.42 4.17
C ILE A 15 8.80 7.92 4.43
N GLY A 16 7.60 8.46 4.23
CA GLY A 16 7.32 9.90 4.41
C GLY A 16 7.86 10.81 3.30
N THR A 17 8.52 10.26 2.28
CA THR A 17 8.97 11.03 1.10
C THR A 17 7.89 11.08 0.02
N ALA A 18 7.87 12.14 -0.79
CA ALA A 18 6.97 12.30 -1.94
C ALA A 18 7.29 11.40 -3.16
N LEU A 19 8.18 10.41 -2.99
CA LEU A 19 8.54 9.46 -4.04
C LEU A 19 7.50 8.34 -4.14
N ILE A 20 7.20 7.88 -5.36
CA ILE A 20 6.41 6.66 -5.60
C ILE A 20 7.32 5.44 -5.43
N LYS A 21 6.87 4.44 -4.67
CA LYS A 21 7.62 3.20 -4.41
C LYS A 21 6.97 2.05 -5.17
N ILE A 22 7.72 1.37 -6.02
CA ILE A 22 7.26 0.21 -6.78
C ILE A 22 8.00 -1.03 -6.29
N ILE A 23 7.26 -2.05 -5.83
CA ILE A 23 7.82 -3.37 -5.49
C ILE A 23 7.56 -4.33 -6.64
N SER A 24 8.61 -4.71 -7.36
CA SER A 24 8.55 -5.64 -8.50
C SER A 24 9.12 -7.02 -8.16
N GLY A 25 8.84 -8.02 -8.99
CA GLY A 25 9.34 -9.38 -8.85
C GLY A 25 8.33 -10.45 -9.26
N ILE A 26 8.78 -11.71 -9.35
CA ILE A 26 7.96 -12.84 -9.82
C ILE A 26 6.75 -13.15 -8.91
N ARG A 27 5.73 -13.84 -9.46
CA ARG A 27 4.56 -14.28 -8.68
C ARG A 27 5.02 -15.14 -7.49
N ARG A 28 4.36 -14.97 -6.33
CA ARG A 28 4.65 -15.68 -5.07
C ARG A 28 6.02 -15.37 -4.39
N CYS A 29 6.76 -14.34 -4.81
CA CYS A 29 7.99 -13.93 -4.09
C CYS A 29 7.74 -13.13 -2.79
N GLY A 30 6.48 -12.90 -2.39
CA GLY A 30 6.14 -12.21 -1.14
C GLY A 30 5.97 -10.70 -1.23
N LYS A 31 5.64 -10.12 -2.39
CA LYS A 31 5.40 -8.68 -2.54
C LYS A 31 4.22 -8.17 -1.69
N SER A 32 3.07 -8.85 -1.74
CA SER A 32 1.90 -8.48 -0.92
C SER A 32 2.20 -8.60 0.58
N VAL A 33 3.00 -9.60 0.95
CA VAL A 33 3.53 -9.79 2.30
C VAL A 33 4.44 -8.61 2.72
N MET A 34 5.28 -8.09 1.81
CA MET A 34 6.08 -6.90 2.09
C MET A 34 5.21 -5.64 2.27
N LEU A 35 4.19 -5.44 1.43
CA LEU A 35 3.25 -4.32 1.59
C LEU A 35 2.52 -4.37 2.94
N GLU A 36 2.13 -5.55 3.39
CA GLU A 36 1.52 -5.77 4.72
C GLU A 36 2.47 -5.38 5.86
N LEU A 37 3.74 -5.81 5.78
CA LEU A 37 4.75 -5.46 6.78
C LEU A 37 5.00 -3.95 6.86
N ILE A 38 5.01 -3.26 5.72
CA ILE A 38 5.14 -1.79 5.67
C ILE A 38 3.93 -1.13 6.34
N ARG A 39 2.71 -1.60 6.04
CA ARG A 39 1.49 -1.07 6.67
C ARG A 39 1.52 -1.27 8.19
N GLN A 40 1.95 -2.45 8.64
CA GLN A 40 2.11 -2.76 10.05
C GLN A 40 3.13 -1.81 10.71
N GLU A 41 4.31 -1.61 10.10
CA GLU A 41 5.34 -0.70 10.63
C GLU A 41 4.86 0.76 10.72
N LEU A 42 4.09 1.22 9.72
CA LEU A 42 3.48 2.56 9.74
C LEU A 42 2.43 2.69 10.85
N THR A 43 1.61 1.66 11.04
CA THR A 43 0.62 1.62 12.12
C THR A 43 1.30 1.60 13.50
N GLU A 44 2.36 0.80 13.66
CA GLU A 44 3.21 0.78 14.87
C GLU A 44 3.89 2.14 15.13
N SER A 45 4.12 2.93 14.08
CA SER A 45 4.67 4.29 14.16
C SER A 45 3.60 5.37 14.40
N GLY A 46 2.34 4.99 14.58
CA GLY A 46 1.24 5.90 14.94
C GLY A 46 0.35 6.37 13.78
N VAL A 47 0.56 5.87 12.55
CA VAL A 47 -0.33 6.17 11.41
C VAL A 47 -1.66 5.44 11.61
N SER A 48 -2.78 6.15 11.47
CA SER A 48 -4.11 5.54 11.64
C SER A 48 -4.39 4.54 10.52
N GLN A 49 -5.03 3.42 10.87
CA GLN A 49 -5.43 2.42 9.88
C GLN A 49 -6.41 2.99 8.83
N THR A 50 -7.18 4.01 9.19
CA THR A 50 -8.11 4.69 8.29
C THR A 50 -7.41 5.49 7.19
N GLN A 51 -6.11 5.74 7.31
CA GLN A 51 -5.33 6.49 6.32
C GLN A 51 -4.75 5.59 5.21
N PHE A 52 -4.99 4.26 5.26
CA PHE A 52 -4.53 3.35 4.22
C PHE A 52 -5.64 3.02 3.24
N ILE A 53 -5.39 3.28 1.95
CA ILE A 53 -6.20 2.77 0.85
C ILE A 53 -5.47 1.57 0.24
N SER A 54 -6.13 0.41 0.17
CA SER A 54 -5.55 -0.82 -0.34
C SER A 54 -6.48 -1.48 -1.35
N ILE A 55 -6.03 -1.58 -2.60
CA ILE A 55 -6.78 -2.17 -3.71
C ILE A 55 -6.04 -3.42 -4.19
N ASN A 56 -6.74 -4.56 -4.20
CA ASN A 56 -6.22 -5.81 -4.76
C ASN A 56 -6.77 -5.99 -6.18
N PHE A 57 -5.96 -5.71 -7.19
CA PHE A 57 -6.36 -5.89 -8.60
C PHE A 57 -6.45 -7.35 -9.06
N GLU A 58 -6.02 -8.34 -8.25
CA GLU A 58 -6.31 -9.76 -8.52
C GLU A 58 -7.71 -10.17 -8.08
N ASP A 59 -8.40 -9.33 -7.29
CA ASP A 59 -9.77 -9.58 -6.83
C ASP A 59 -10.79 -9.10 -7.88
N MET A 60 -11.67 -9.99 -8.31
CA MET A 60 -12.69 -9.69 -9.34
C MET A 60 -13.62 -8.54 -8.93
N ARG A 61 -13.82 -8.32 -7.63
CA ARG A 61 -14.60 -7.18 -7.11
C ARG A 61 -14.04 -5.84 -7.57
N ASN A 62 -12.73 -5.76 -7.80
CA ASN A 62 -12.02 -4.55 -8.22
C ASN A 62 -11.77 -4.47 -9.74
N SER A 63 -12.32 -5.40 -10.53
CA SER A 63 -12.10 -5.47 -11.99
C SER A 63 -12.52 -4.19 -12.74
N HIS A 64 -13.52 -3.48 -12.21
CA HIS A 64 -14.01 -2.21 -12.77
C HIS A 64 -13.03 -1.04 -12.58
N LEU A 65 -12.03 -1.16 -11.69
CA LEU A 65 -11.04 -0.12 -11.37
C LEU A 65 -9.82 -0.12 -12.31
N GLN A 66 -9.88 -0.83 -13.45
CA GLN A 66 -8.73 -1.00 -14.35
C GLN A 66 -8.53 0.15 -15.35
N THR A 67 -9.35 1.20 -15.29
CA THR A 67 -9.17 2.41 -16.11
C THR A 67 -8.66 3.56 -15.26
N ALA A 68 -7.88 4.46 -15.87
CA ALA A 68 -7.34 5.62 -15.16
C ALA A 68 -8.44 6.48 -14.52
N GLN A 69 -9.56 6.68 -15.23
CA GLN A 69 -10.71 7.45 -14.73
C GLN A 69 -11.36 6.75 -13.53
N ALA A 70 -11.74 5.47 -13.67
CA ALA A 70 -12.41 4.75 -12.60
C ALA A 70 -11.55 4.65 -11.32
N LEU A 71 -10.24 4.42 -11.48
CA LEU A 71 -9.32 4.39 -10.34
C LEU A 71 -9.17 5.77 -9.70
N HIS A 72 -9.09 6.84 -10.50
CA HIS A 72 -8.97 8.20 -9.98
C HIS A 72 -10.21 8.60 -9.18
N ASP A 73 -11.40 8.29 -9.69
CA ASP A 73 -12.67 8.62 -9.02
C ASP A 73 -12.79 7.88 -7.68
N GLU A 74 -12.48 6.58 -7.66
CA GLU A 74 -12.49 5.75 -6.44
C GLU A 74 -11.49 6.24 -5.39
N LEU A 75 -10.26 6.56 -5.80
CA LEU A 75 -9.23 7.05 -4.89
C LEU A 75 -9.57 8.43 -4.32
N THR A 76 -10.17 9.30 -5.14
CA THR A 76 -10.58 10.65 -4.70
C THR A 76 -11.73 10.57 -3.71
N ALA A 77 -12.73 9.72 -3.96
CA ALA A 77 -13.83 9.47 -3.05
C ALA A 77 -13.33 8.88 -1.71
N SER A 78 -12.49 7.84 -1.78
CA SER A 78 -11.89 7.20 -0.59
C SER A 78 -11.05 8.19 0.23
N ALA A 79 -10.23 9.02 -0.42
CA ALA A 79 -9.38 9.97 0.26
C ALA A 79 -10.15 11.09 0.97
N ALA A 80 -11.34 11.47 0.46
CA ALA A 80 -12.19 12.48 1.09
C ALA A 80 -12.71 12.06 2.47
N GLU A 81 -12.83 10.77 2.73
CA GLU A 81 -13.27 10.22 4.02
C GLU A 81 -12.14 10.14 5.06
N ILE A 82 -10.89 10.27 4.62
CA ILE A 82 -9.71 10.20 5.49
C ILE A 82 -9.57 11.53 6.23
N LYS A 83 -9.83 11.50 7.54
CA LYS A 83 -9.54 12.63 8.43
C LYS A 83 -8.03 12.72 8.69
N GLY A 84 -7.47 13.92 8.50
CA GLY A 84 -6.08 14.26 8.79
C GLY A 84 -5.84 14.57 10.25
#